data_AF-A0A7Y2ZZF3-F1
#
_entry.id   AF-A0A7Y2ZZF3-F1
#
_cell.length_a   1.000
_cell.length_b   1.000
_cell.length_c   1.000
_cell.angle_alpha   90.00
_cell.angle_beta   90.00
_cell.angle_gamma   90.00
#
_symmetry.space_group_name_H-M   'P 1'
#
loop_
_entity.id
_entity.type
_entity.pdbx_description
1 polymer ?
#
loop_
_entity_poly.entity_id
_entity_poly.type
_entity_poly.pdbx_seq_one_letter_code
_entity_poly.pdbx_strand_id
1 'polypeptide(L)'
;LYAIGNPLSFDHSVTSGIFSGLRENMIQTNAQVSPGNSGGPLIIKNGRVVGINTKKIVHQSVEGISFAISIDVALREFSSYLDEQ
;
A
#
# COMPACT_ATOMS: atom_id res chain seq x y z
N LEU A 1 -5.01 9.01 -1.95
CA LEU A 1 -4.68 7.67 -1.42
C LEU A 1 -4.18 7.85 0.00
N TYR A 2 -4.50 6.91 0.88
CA TYR A 2 -4.06 6.94 2.28
C TYR A 2 -3.46 5.59 2.63
N ALA A 3 -2.20 5.58 3.06
CA ALA A 3 -1.52 4.40 3.57
C ALA A 3 -1.64 4.39 5.08
N ILE A 4 -2.14 3.29 5.64
CA ILE A 4 -2.42 3.12 7.06
C ILE A 4 -1.51 2.03 7.63
N GLY A 5 -0.98 2.24 8.84
CA GLY A 5 -0.33 1.19 9.61
C GLY A 5 0.31 1.69 10.90
N ASN A 6 1.27 0.94 11.45
CA ASN A 6 1.92 1.24 12.72
C ASN A 6 3.45 1.35 12.54
N PRO A 7 3.97 2.47 12.02
CA PRO A 7 5.40 2.66 11.84
C PRO A 7 6.13 2.74 13.18
N LEU A 8 7.18 1.92 13.34
CA LEU A 8 8.13 1.98 14.48
C LEU A 8 7.49 1.89 15.88
N SER A 9 6.34 1.19 16.01
CA SER A 9 5.59 1.04 17.27
C SER A 9 4.95 2.33 17.82
N PHE A 10 4.81 3.37 16.99
CA PHE A 10 3.95 4.52 17.28
C PHE A 10 2.52 4.23 16.80
N ASP A 11 1.56 4.22 17.72
CA ASP A 11 0.16 3.87 17.46
C ASP A 11 -0.40 4.55 16.20
N HIS A 12 -0.84 3.73 15.24
CA HIS A 12 -1.75 4.08 14.13
C HIS A 12 -1.41 5.37 13.34
N SER A 13 -0.50 5.27 12.37
CA SER A 13 -0.18 6.33 11.41
C SER A 13 -1.02 6.25 10.12
N VAL A 14 -1.33 7.43 9.58
CA VAL A 14 -1.91 7.61 8.25
C VAL A 14 -1.03 8.57 7.46
N THR A 15 -0.57 8.14 6.28
CA THR A 15 0.12 9.01 5.32
C THR A 15 -0.76 9.17 4.08
N SER A 16 -0.75 10.37 3.49
CA SER A 16 -1.53 10.65 2.29
C SER A 16 -0.64 10.84 1.08
N GLY A 17 -1.17 10.52 -0.10
CA GLY A 17 -0.51 10.72 -1.37
C GLY A 17 -1.47 10.60 -2.54
N ILE A 18 -0.92 10.74 -3.74
CA ILE A 18 -1.64 10.64 -5.01
C ILE A 18 -1.30 9.34 -5.71
N PHE A 19 -2.20 8.91 -6.60
CA PHE A 19 -1.90 7.85 -7.55
C PHE A 19 -0.91 8.38 -8.60
N SER A 20 0.16 7.64 -8.84
CA SER A 20 1.23 8.02 -9.78
C SER A 20 1.34 7.06 -10.98
N GLY A 21 0.65 5.93 -10.95
CA GLY A 21 0.60 4.98 -12.07
C GLY A 21 0.42 3.53 -11.63
N LEU A 22 0.25 2.64 -12.61
CA LEU A 22 0.31 1.19 -12.43
C LEU A 22 1.62 0.66 -13.04
N ARG A 23 2.29 -0.24 -12.32
CA ARG A 23 3.53 -0.91 -12.75
C ARG A 23 3.47 -2.36 -12.31
N GLU A 24 3.46 -3.30 -13.24
CA GLU A 24 3.52 -4.75 -12.94
C GLU A 24 2.50 -5.20 -11.87
N ASN A 25 1.25 -4.73 -12.00
CA ASN A 25 0.15 -4.97 -11.04
C ASN A 25 0.34 -4.35 -9.64
N MET A 26 1.30 -3.44 -9.49
CA MET A 26 1.46 -2.59 -8.32
C MET A 26 0.91 -1.18 -8.59
N ILE A 27 0.31 -0.61 -7.57
CA ILE A 27 -0.09 0.79 -7.51
C ILE A 27 1.12 1.61 -7.06
N GLN A 28 1.54 2.55 -7.89
CA GLN A 28 2.56 3.54 -7.55
C GLN A 28 1.89 4.76 -6.91
N THR A 29 2.47 5.25 -5.82
CA THR A 29 2.02 6.45 -5.11
C THR A 29 3.20 7.18 -4.47
N ASN A 30 3.01 8.46 -4.15
CA ASN A 30 3.91 9.21 -3.29
C ASN A 30 3.47 9.21 -1.81
N ALA A 31 2.41 8.48 -1.44
CA ALA A 31 2.09 8.26 -0.04
C ALA A 31 3.29 7.59 0.65
N GLN A 32 3.70 8.13 1.79
CA GLN A 32 4.90 7.67 2.46
C GLN A 32 4.70 6.24 2.99
N VAL A 33 5.45 5.29 2.44
CA VAL A 33 5.53 3.90 2.92
C VAL A 33 6.86 3.70 3.66
N SER A 34 6.77 3.27 4.91
CA SER A 34 7.88 3.06 5.84
C SER A 34 7.65 1.76 6.64
N PRO A 35 8.69 1.15 7.23
CA PRO A 35 8.51 -0.02 8.09
C PRO A 35 7.41 0.21 9.12
N GLY A 36 6.41 -0.67 9.12
CA GLY A 36 5.24 -0.66 9.98
C GLY A 36 3.92 -0.19 9.34
N ASN A 37 3.96 0.54 8.22
CA ASN A 37 2.77 0.63 7.34
C ASN A 37 2.82 -0.33 6.14
N SER A 38 3.99 -0.91 5.82
CA SER A 38 4.10 -2.10 4.99
C SER A 38 3.22 -3.24 5.55
N GLY A 39 2.41 -3.87 4.70
CA GLY A 39 1.40 -4.86 5.06
C GLY A 39 0.02 -4.27 5.37
N GLY A 40 -0.05 -2.99 5.70
CA GLY A 40 -1.31 -2.29 5.94
C GLY A 40 -2.05 -1.89 4.64
N PRO A 41 -3.31 -1.44 4.76
CA PRO A 41 -4.11 -1.11 3.59
C PRO A 41 -3.70 0.23 2.98
N LEU A 42 -3.79 0.28 1.64
CA LEU A 42 -3.84 1.52 0.87
C LEU A 42 -5.31 1.77 0.50
N ILE A 43 -5.88 2.87 0.97
CA ILE A 43 -7.29 3.19 0.77
C ILE A 43 -7.49 4.46 -0.07
N ILE A 44 -8.66 4.57 -0.70
CA ILE A 44 -9.18 5.82 -1.24
C ILE A 44 -10.06 6.54 -0.21
N LYS A 45 -10.45 7.79 -0.51
CA LYS A 45 -11.14 8.71 0.44
C LYS A 45 -12.44 8.19 1.06
N ASN A 46 -13.07 7.19 0.45
CA ASN A 46 -14.31 6.58 0.95
C ASN A 46 -14.06 5.30 1.77
N GLY A 47 -12.82 5.00 2.12
CA GLY A 47 -12.46 3.82 2.92
C GLY A 47 -12.26 2.53 2.11
N ARG A 48 -12.49 2.53 0.79
CA ARG A 48 -12.25 1.32 -0.02
C ARG A 48 -10.76 1.02 -0.13
N VAL A 49 -10.40 -0.23 0.16
CA VAL A 49 -9.05 -0.77 -0.04
C VAL A 49 -8.81 -0.93 -1.53
N VAL A 50 -7.70 -0.37 -2.01
CA VAL A 50 -7.26 -0.49 -3.41
C VAL A 50 -5.92 -1.22 -3.54
N GLY A 51 -5.18 -1.38 -2.43
CA GLY A 51 -3.97 -2.18 -2.41
C GLY A 51 -3.42 -2.43 -1.02
N ILE A 52 -2.31 -3.15 -0.97
CA ILE A 52 -1.56 -3.50 0.25
C ILE A 52 -0.21 -2.81 0.17
N ASN A 53 0.10 -1.90 1.10
CA ASN A 53 1.38 -1.18 1.12
C ASN A 53 2.53 -2.18 1.19
N THR A 54 3.51 -2.08 0.30
CA THR A 54 4.56 -3.12 0.20
C THR A 54 5.94 -2.53 0.41
N LYS A 55 6.36 -1.63 -0.51
CA LYS A 55 7.76 -1.23 -0.59
C LYS A 55 7.89 0.22 -1.03
N LYS A 56 8.85 0.92 -0.44
CA LYS A 56 9.39 2.18 -0.95
C LYS A 56 10.65 1.87 -1.76
N ILE A 57 10.81 2.47 -2.94
CA ILE A 57 12.12 2.50 -3.58
C ILE A 57 12.92 3.59 -2.86
N VAL A 58 14.04 3.20 -2.28
CA VAL A 58 15.01 4.11 -1.70
C VAL A 58 16.25 4.07 -2.57
N HIS A 59 16.48 5.13 -3.34
CA HIS A 59 17.72 5.36 -4.07
C HIS A 59 18.19 6.77 -3.77
N GLN A 60 19.50 7.02 -3.76
CA GLN A 60 20.07 8.32 -3.36
C GLN A 60 19.52 9.53 -4.15
N SER A 61 18.93 9.27 -5.32
CA SER A 61 18.34 10.27 -6.22
C SER A 61 16.84 10.06 -6.48
N VAL A 62 16.17 9.15 -5.75
CA VAL A 62 14.74 8.86 -5.94
C VAL A 62 14.03 8.86 -4.59
N GLU A 63 13.19 9.88 -4.38
CA GLU A 63 12.28 9.98 -3.24
C GLU A 63 10.82 10.08 -3.73
N GLY A 64 9.87 9.72 -2.87
CA GLY A 64 8.44 9.83 -3.18
C GLY A 64 7.91 8.76 -4.14
N ILE A 65 8.62 7.64 -4.31
CA ILE A 65 8.13 6.48 -5.06
C ILE A 65 7.90 5.30 -4.11
N SER A 66 6.62 5.02 -3.87
CA SER A 66 6.14 3.90 -3.08
C SER A 66 5.19 3.04 -3.88
N PHE A 67 5.17 1.75 -3.55
CA PHE A 67 4.38 0.73 -4.24
C PHE A 67 3.51 -0.05 -3.26
N ALA A 68 2.30 -0.34 -3.72
CA ALA A 68 1.36 -1.25 -3.09
C ALA A 68 0.94 -2.33 -4.07
N ILE A 69 0.84 -3.59 -3.62
CA ILE A 69 0.23 -4.67 -4.41
C ILE A 69 -1.25 -4.30 -4.63
N SER A 70 -1.73 -4.34 -5.88
CA SER A 70 -3.16 -4.06 -6.16
C SER A 70 -4.06 -5.06 -5.42
N ILE A 71 -5.21 -4.59 -4.92
CA ILE A 71 -6.15 -5.46 -4.21
C ILE A 71 -6.66 -6.60 -5.10
N ASP A 72 -6.77 -6.37 -6.42
CA ASP A 72 -7.19 -7.40 -7.37
C ASP A 72 -6.18 -8.56 -7.46
N VAL A 73 -4.88 -8.26 -7.29
CA VAL A 73 -3.83 -9.29 -7.22
C VAL A 73 -3.99 -10.08 -5.93
N ALA A 74 -4.09 -9.39 -4.80
CA ALA A 74 -4.22 -10.05 -3.50
C ALA A 74 -5.46 -10.95 -3.44
N LEU A 75 -6.62 -10.46 -3.90
CA LEU A 75 -7.85 -11.25 -3.92
C LEU A 75 -7.75 -12.46 -4.86
N ARG A 76 -7.10 -12.31 -6.02
CA ARG A 76 -6.90 -13.43 -6.94
C ARG A 76 -5.97 -14.50 -6.38
N GLU A 77 -4.87 -14.11 -5.73
CA GLU A 77 -3.91 -15.06 -5.15
C GLU A 77 -4.47 -15.78 -3.92
N PHE A 78 -5.31 -15.11 -3.13
CA PHE A 78 -5.84 -15.64 -1.88
C PHE A 78 -7.30 -16.11 -1.97
N SER A 79 -7.93 -16.12 -3.15
CA SER A 79 -9.37 -16.41 -3.30
C SER A 79 -9.75 -17.76 -2.67
N SER A 80 -8.98 -18.82 -2.92
CA SER A 80 -9.24 -20.15 -2.36
C SER A 80 -9.22 -20.18 -0.83
N TYR A 81 -8.40 -19.34 -0.20
CA TYR A 81 -8.29 -19.28 1.26
C TYR A 81 -9.41 -18.44 1.89
N LEU A 82 -10.03 -17.54 1.11
CA LEU A 82 -11.12 -16.67 1.56
C LEU A 82 -12.49 -17.32 1.40
N ASP A 83 -12.66 -18.19 0.40
CA ASP A 83 -13.91 -18.92 0.14
C ASP A 83 -14.11 -20.13 1.08
N GLU A 84 -13.07 -20.55 1.81
CA GLU A 84 -13.12 -21.63 2.81
C GLU A 84 -13.61 -21.16 4.21
N GLN A 85 -14.09 -19.92 4.33
CA GLN A 85 -14.70 -19.34 5.55
C GLN A 85 -16.21 -19.18 5.37
#